data_AF-A0A3D5CL84-F1
#
_entry.id   AF-A0A3D5CL84-F1
#
_cell.length_a   1.000
_cell.length_b   1.000
_cell.length_c   1.000
_cell.angle_alpha   90.00
_cell.angle_beta   90.00
_cell.angle_gamma   90.00
#
_symmetry.space_group_name_H-M   'P 1'
#
loop_
_entity.id
_entity.type
_entity.pdbx_description
1 polymer ?
#
loop_
_entity_poly.entity_id
_entity_poly.type
_entity_poly.pdbx_seq_one_letter_code
_entity_poly.pdbx_strand_id
1 'polypeptide(L)'
;MHRGREHQECRLLYESQSDWNVNLCKTCQVPRWQQCNSCENLEYRARVTPGVFGFWRRMSMTVWCKNVQSEVTEPEIGCGNCHQQNPVLEYLTQ
;
A
#
# COMPACT_ATOMS: atom_id res chain seq x y z
N MET A 1 14.56 1.53 32.77
CA MET A 1 13.52 2.56 32.52
C MET A 1 12.66 2.09 31.36
N HIS A 2 11.42 1.66 31.59
CA HIS A 2 10.47 1.30 30.53
C HIS A 2 9.55 2.50 30.29
N ARG A 3 9.88 3.34 29.32
CA ARG A 3 9.01 4.44 28.85
C ARG A 3 8.37 4.02 27.53
N GLY A 4 7.06 3.79 27.55
CA GLY A 4 6.24 3.63 26.35
C GLY A 4 5.35 2.39 26.41
N ARG A 5 4.03 2.59 26.28
CA ARG A 5 3.08 1.51 25.99
C ARG A 5 3.56 0.78 24.74
N GLU A 6 3.61 -0.55 24.77
CA GLU A 6 3.77 -1.40 23.58
C GLU A 6 2.50 -1.37 22.72
N HIS A 7 2.12 -0.19 22.23
CA HIS A 7 1.00 -0.05 21.32
C HIS A 7 1.51 -0.30 19.90
N GLN A 8 1.10 -1.43 19.33
CA GLN A 8 1.37 -1.78 17.95
C GLN A 8 0.09 -1.60 17.15
N GLU A 9 0.17 -0.89 16.04
CA GLU A 9 -0.96 -0.67 15.13
C GLU A 9 -0.51 -0.78 13.67
N CYS A 10 -1.44 -1.20 12.81
CA CYS A 10 -1.29 -1.11 11.37
C CYS A 10 -2.43 -0.28 10.80
N ARG A 11 -2.12 0.94 10.37
CA ARG A 11 -3.10 1.91 9.85
C ARG A 11 -3.64 1.56 8.47
N LEU A 12 -3.05 0.57 7.81
CA LEU A 12 -3.49 0.08 6.51
C LEU A 12 -4.61 -0.96 6.65
N LEU A 13 -4.81 -1.52 7.83
CA LEU A 13 -5.90 -2.48 8.05
C LEU A 13 -7.24 -1.78 7.83
N TYR A 14 -8.01 -2.30 6.87
CA TYR A 14 -9.32 -1.76 6.55
C TYR A 14 -10.30 -1.83 7.72
N GLU A 15 -10.14 -2.83 8.59
CA GLU A 15 -10.92 -3.06 9.80
C GLU A 15 -9.99 -3.53 10.91
N SER A 16 -10.38 -3.40 12.19
CA SER A 16 -9.64 -4.00 13.29
C SER A 16 -9.66 -5.54 13.17
N GLN A 17 -8.54 -6.13 12.77
CA GLN A 17 -8.39 -7.59 12.64
C GLN A 17 -7.71 -8.13 13.90
N SER A 18 -8.43 -8.95 14.70
CA SER A 18 -7.90 -9.59 15.91
C SER A 18 -6.66 -10.44 15.67
N ASP A 19 -6.51 -10.96 14.45
CA ASP A 19 -5.45 -11.90 14.07
C ASP A 19 -4.18 -11.21 13.58
N TRP A 20 -4.15 -9.88 13.57
CA TRP A 20 -2.99 -9.12 13.15
C TRP A 20 -1.90 -9.08 14.24
N ASN A 21 -0.63 -9.12 13.83
CA ASN A 21 0.52 -8.83 14.67
C ASN A 21 1.69 -8.28 13.83
N VAL A 22 2.70 -7.72 14.50
CA VAL A 22 3.86 -7.09 13.83
C VAL A 22 4.63 -8.02 12.89
N ASN A 23 4.64 -9.34 13.11
CA ASN A 23 5.36 -10.26 12.22
C ASN A 23 4.70 -10.36 10.85
N LEU A 24 3.37 -10.17 10.76
CA LEU A 24 2.68 -10.10 9.49
C LEU A 24 3.04 -8.83 8.71
N CYS A 25 3.31 -7.71 9.40
CA CYS A 25 3.78 -6.49 8.76
C CYS A 25 5.20 -6.58 8.19
N LYS A 26 6.05 -7.47 8.69
CA LYS A 26 7.43 -7.64 8.18
C LYS A 26 7.47 -8.08 6.71
N THR A 27 6.39 -8.67 6.20
CA THR A 27 6.25 -9.07 4.79
C THR A 27 5.36 -8.12 3.98
N CYS A 28 4.95 -6.98 4.55
CA CYS A 28 4.14 -5.99 3.86
C CYS A 28 4.96 -5.28 2.78
N GLN A 29 4.41 -5.22 1.56
CA GLN A 29 5.08 -4.61 0.40
C GLN A 29 4.84 -3.10 0.29
N VAL A 30 3.89 -2.54 1.05
CA VAL A 30 3.52 -1.11 0.96
C VAL A 30 4.69 -0.16 1.18
N PRO A 31 5.60 -0.37 2.16
CA PRO A 31 6.77 0.50 2.32
C PRO A 31 7.65 0.56 1.07
N ARG A 32 7.80 -0.56 0.34
CA ARG A 32 8.54 -0.59 -0.94
C ARG A 32 7.78 0.17 -2.02
N TRP A 33 6.48 -0.05 -2.16
CA TRP A 33 5.67 0.64 -3.17
C TRP A 33 5.67 2.16 -3.00
N GLN A 34 5.58 2.65 -1.75
CA GLN A 34 5.63 4.08 -1.45
C GLN A 34 6.99 4.72 -1.78
N GLN A 35 8.08 3.95 -1.71
CA GLN A 35 9.42 4.41 -2.12
C GLN A 35 9.56 4.49 -3.64
N CYS A 36 8.95 3.56 -4.38
CA CYS A 36 8.99 3.55 -5.84
C CYS A 36 8.00 4.54 -6.47
N ASN A 37 6.86 4.75 -5.82
CA ASN A 37 5.75 5.54 -6.35
C ASN A 37 5.12 6.39 -5.25
N SER A 38 5.28 7.70 -5.38
CA SER A 38 4.76 8.69 -4.42
C SER A 38 3.49 9.38 -4.90
N CYS A 39 2.72 8.74 -5.79
CA CYS A 39 1.44 9.28 -6.26
C CYS A 39 0.43 9.45 -5.11
N GLU A 40 0.01 10.69 -4.84
CA GLU A 40 -0.94 11.06 -3.78
C GLU A 40 -2.38 10.51 -4.00
N ASN A 41 -2.65 10.05 -5.22
CA ASN A 41 -3.93 9.46 -5.59
C ASN A 41 -4.04 7.98 -5.19
N LEU A 42 -2.94 7.33 -4.80
CA LEU A 42 -2.95 5.93 -4.38
C LEU A 42 -3.39 5.78 -2.92
N GLU A 43 -4.38 4.93 -2.71
CA GLU A 43 -4.81 4.45 -1.40
C GLU A 43 -4.39 2.99 -1.23
N TYR A 44 -3.68 2.71 -0.13
CA TYR A 44 -3.26 1.36 0.21
C TYR A 44 -4.16 0.80 1.31
N ARG A 45 -4.68 -0.41 1.09
CA ARG A 45 -5.47 -1.14 2.09
C ARG A 45 -4.85 -2.50 2.33
N ALA A 46 -5.00 -3.00 3.54
CA ALA A 46 -4.51 -4.29 3.95
C ALA A 46 -5.59 -5.08 4.68
N ARG A 47 -5.55 -6.40 4.51
CA ARG A 47 -6.35 -7.37 5.26
C ARG A 47 -5.49 -8.58 5.59
N VAL A 48 -5.71 -9.16 6.77
CA VAL A 48 -5.12 -10.45 7.12
C VAL A 48 -5.95 -11.55 6.48
N THR A 49 -5.31 -12.39 5.66
CA THR A 49 -5.98 -13.51 4.98
C THR A 49 -5.32 -14.84 5.39
N PRO A 50 -6.08 -15.96 5.36
CA PRO A 50 -5.47 -17.28 5.46
C PRO A 50 -4.43 -17.49 4.36
N GLY A 51 -3.35 -18.19 4.69
CA GLY A 51 -2.38 -18.67 3.72
C GLY A 51 -2.86 -19.90 2.96
N VAL A 52 -1.91 -20.60 2.34
CA VAL A 52 -2.17 -21.77 1.50
C VAL A 52 -2.80 -22.89 2.36
N PHE A 53 -3.89 -23.49 1.88
CA PHE A 53 -4.68 -24.52 2.59
C PHE A 53 -5.14 -24.10 4.00
N GLY A 54 -5.23 -22.80 4.30
CA GLY A 54 -5.59 -22.31 5.63
C GLY A 54 -4.46 -22.36 6.65
N PHE A 55 -3.26 -22.80 6.26
CA PHE A 55 -2.08 -22.73 7.11
C PHE A 55 -1.49 -21.33 7.08
N TRP A 56 -1.14 -20.82 8.26
CA TRP A 56 -0.54 -19.51 8.48
C TRP A 56 -1.46 -18.34 8.07
N ARG A 57 -1.07 -17.13 8.47
CA ARG A 57 -1.73 -15.88 8.10
C ARG A 57 -0.77 -15.06 7.24
N ARG A 58 -1.30 -14.26 6.33
CA ARG A 58 -0.52 -13.31 5.53
C ARG A 58 -1.22 -11.97 5.39
N MET A 59 -0.43 -10.92 5.15
CA MET A 59 -0.96 -9.64 4.71
C MET A 59 -1.32 -9.72 3.23
N SER A 60 -2.56 -9.39 2.90
CA SER A 60 -3.00 -9.11 1.54
C SER A 60 -3.18 -7.61 1.42
N MET A 61 -2.60 -7.00 0.39
CA MET A 61 -2.74 -5.57 0.13
C MET A 61 -3.46 -5.34 -1.18
N THR A 62 -4.30 -4.32 -1.20
CA THR A 62 -4.92 -3.79 -2.42
C THR A 62 -4.57 -2.31 -2.54
N VAL A 63 -4.44 -1.84 -3.78
CA VAL A 63 -4.09 -0.44 -4.07
C VAL A 63 -5.15 0.13 -4.99
N TRP A 64 -5.73 1.26 -4.61
CA TRP A 64 -6.78 1.92 -5.36
C TRP A 64 -6.32 3.31 -5.78
N CYS A 65 -6.56 3.70 -7.03
CA CYS A 65 -6.30 5.07 -7.46
C CYS A 65 -7.60 5.88 -7.42
N LYS A 66 -7.62 6.93 -6.60
CA LYS A 66 -8.78 7.84 -6.47
C LYS A 66 -9.10 8.58 -7.77
N ASN A 67 -8.09 8.89 -8.58
CA ASN A 67 -8.26 9.69 -9.79
C ASN A 67 -8.98 8.93 -10.90
N VAL A 68 -8.56 7.69 -11.17
CA VAL A 68 -9.18 6.83 -12.21
C VAL A 68 -10.24 5.89 -11.65
N GLN A 69 -10.43 5.88 -10.32
CA GLN A 69 -11.39 5.03 -9.62
C GLN A 69 -11.26 3.55 -10.00
N SER A 70 -10.03 3.04 -9.95
CA SER A 70 -9.73 1.65 -10.27
C SER A 70 -8.65 1.07 -9.36
N GLU A 71 -8.62 -0.26 -9.27
CA GLU A 71 -7.52 -0.98 -8.65
C GLU A 71 -6.24 -0.82 -9.48
N VAL A 72 -5.09 -0.77 -8.80
CA VAL A 72 -3.76 -0.66 -9.40
C VAL A 72 -3.03 -1.97 -9.21
N THR A 73 -2.80 -2.70 -10.29
CA THR A 73 -2.16 -4.03 -10.30
C THR A 73 -0.65 -3.96 -10.11
N GLU A 74 -0.03 -2.85 -10.52
CA GLU A 74 1.43 -2.63 -10.40
C GLU A 74 1.70 -1.33 -9.61
N PRO A 75 1.62 -1.37 -8.26
CA PRO A 75 1.71 -0.16 -7.43
C PRO A 75 3.02 0.62 -7.57
N GLU A 76 4.10 -0.05 -7.98
CA GLU A 76 5.42 0.55 -8.21
C GLU A 76 5.46 1.45 -9.44
N ILE A 77 4.59 1.20 -10.41
CA ILE A 77 4.47 1.99 -11.65
C ILE A 77 3.33 3.00 -11.50
N GLY A 78 2.22 2.59 -10.87
CA GLY A 78 1.04 3.42 -10.68
C GLY A 78 -0.08 3.12 -11.66
N CYS A 79 -1.09 3.98 -11.71
CA CYS A 79 -2.29 3.74 -12.52
C CYS A 79 -2.15 4.06 -14.01
N GLY A 80 -0.95 4.47 -14.46
CA GLY A 80 -0.69 4.88 -15.84
C GLY A 80 -1.37 6.18 -16.29
N ASN A 81 -2.12 6.88 -15.44
CA ASN A 81 -2.89 8.07 -15.85
C ASN A 81 -2.55 9.33 -15.05
N CYS A 82 -2.19 9.21 -13.77
CA CYS A 82 -1.98 10.37 -12.89
C CYS A 82 -0.79 11.27 -13.27
N HIS A 83 0.20 10.76 -14.01
CA HIS A 83 1.45 11.46 -14.29
C HIS A 83 1.81 11.45 -15.79
N GLN A 84 0.79 11.46 -16.66
CA GLN A 84 0.98 11.49 -18.12
C GLN A 84 1.51 12.85 -18.59
N GLN A 85 1.13 13.93 -17.91
CA GLN A 85 1.61 15.27 -18.22
C GLN A 85 3.02 15.43 -17.66
N ASN A 86 3.96 15.78 -18.54
CA ASN A 86 5.32 16.11 -18.15
C ASN A 86 5.59 17.55 -18.58
N PRO A 87 5.47 18.52 -17.65
CA PRO A 87 5.62 19.94 -17.96
C PRO A 87 6.97 20.28 -18.60
N VAL A 88 8.02 19.51 -18.29
CA VAL A 88 9.36 19.72 -18.87
C VAL A 88 9.38 19.29 -20.33
N LEU A 89 8.85 18.11 -20.65
CA LEU A 89 8.75 17.65 -22.04
C LEU A 89 7.86 18.57 -22.86
N GLU A 90 6.72 18.99 -22.29
CA GLU A 90 5.78 19.91 -22.94
C GLU A 90 6.46 21.25 -23.27
N TYR A 91 7.31 21.77 -22.39
CA TYR A 91 8.10 22.98 -22.64
C TYR A 91 9.14 22.79 -23.76
N LEU A 92 9.79 21.63 -23.83
CA LEU A 92 10.84 21.36 -24.84
C LEU A 92 10.30 21.09 -26.25
N THR A 93 8.99 20.84 -26.38
CA THR A 93 8.32 20.55 -27.66
C THR A 93 7.54 21.73 -28.26
N GLN A 94 7.60 22.91 -27.61
CA GLN A 94 7.04 24.18 -28.10
C GLN A 94 8.06 24.95 -28.94
#